data_AF-A0AAN5D5I1-F1
#
_entry.id   AF-A0AAN5D5I1-F1
#
_cell.length_a   1.000
_cell.length_b   1.000
_cell.length_c   1.000
_cell.angle_alpha   90.00
_cell.angle_beta   90.00
_cell.angle_gamma   90.00
#
_symmetry.space_group_name_H-M   'P 1'
#
loop_
_entity.id
_entity.type
_entity.pdbx_description
1 polymer ?
#
loop_
_entity_poly.entity_id
_entity_poly.type
_entity_poly.pdbx_seq_one_letter_code
_entity_poly.pdbx_strand_id
1 'polypeptide(L)'
;ADMFKLTSLLLFTLLVHCAETIWVNEDFWTAVSPTNKLSSGRTVADFARIDNDGIFPALWITRTRYPEHFESFGFAFVKPDGRVCGWFAGLRGEAVEVCGGFRVLSVPEYYRGQKVYEWVPATAGEEGTLGFGSHRIARRVDANGNVTYGDAVHAERSFLGVQTRPNGGADLVVERHAGFLERVSLLRLLVDPRVREDRFRSFRRPETASVLPPRENENVQGSSIRMYIPVDVVRNEKGDLYEMKIVDGRLFYLPFDLAEKRAMTLQQVLEQHRAHKVHGKRRRSSGVLKV
;
A
#
# COMPACT_ATOMS: atom_id res chain seq x y z
N ALA A 1 13.50 -14.05 -48.92
CA ALA A 1 13.92 -13.07 -47.91
C ALA A 1 12.75 -12.52 -47.06
N ASP A 2 11.49 -12.71 -47.46
CA ASP A 2 10.34 -12.16 -46.72
C ASP A 2 9.75 -13.05 -45.61
N MET A 3 10.10 -14.35 -45.59
CA MET A 3 9.54 -15.29 -44.60
C MET A 3 10.15 -15.16 -43.19
N PHE A 4 11.31 -14.50 -43.07
CA PHE A 4 12.00 -14.26 -41.78
C PHE A 4 11.52 -12.98 -41.06
N LYS A 5 10.76 -12.10 -41.74
CA LYS A 5 10.22 -10.88 -41.11
C LYS A 5 8.89 -11.13 -40.39
N LEU A 6 8.09 -12.09 -40.86
CA LEU A 6 6.81 -12.43 -40.21
C LEU A 6 6.99 -13.16 -38.86
N THR A 7 7.98 -14.03 -38.73
CA THR A 7 8.29 -14.73 -37.48
C THR A 7 8.85 -13.81 -36.40
N SER A 8 9.57 -12.75 -36.78
CA SER A 8 10.11 -11.76 -35.84
C SER A 8 9.02 -10.84 -35.26
N LEU A 9 8.01 -10.47 -36.06
CA LEU A 9 6.89 -9.67 -35.58
C LEU A 9 5.96 -10.45 -34.64
N LEU A 10 5.76 -11.75 -34.89
CA LEU A 10 4.95 -12.62 -34.04
C LEU A 10 5.62 -12.93 -32.69
N LEU A 11 6.96 -12.90 -32.64
CA LEU A 11 7.71 -13.07 -31.40
C LEU A 11 7.69 -11.81 -30.52
N PHE A 12 7.61 -10.62 -31.13
CA PHE A 12 7.50 -9.35 -30.40
C PHE A 12 6.11 -9.11 -29.79
N THR A 13 5.03 -9.57 -30.44
CA THR A 13 3.67 -9.48 -29.86
C THR A 13 3.42 -10.51 -28.76
N LEU A 14 4.16 -11.62 -28.74
CA LEU A 14 4.08 -12.65 -27.70
C LEU A 14 4.84 -12.31 -26.40
N LEU A 15 5.71 -11.28 -26.42
CA LEU A 15 6.59 -10.96 -25.30
C LEU A 15 6.14 -9.82 -24.38
N VAL A 16 4.96 -9.22 -24.60
CA VAL A 16 4.45 -8.17 -23.71
C VAL A 16 2.97 -8.41 -23.39
N HIS A 17 2.63 -9.61 -22.94
CA HIS A 17 1.61 -9.73 -21.90
C HIS A 17 2.34 -9.72 -20.56
N CYS A 18 2.90 -8.55 -20.21
CA CYS A 18 3.24 -8.29 -18.83
C CYS A 18 1.90 -8.28 -18.09
N ALA A 19 1.59 -9.37 -17.38
CA ALA A 19 0.46 -9.39 -16.47
C ALA A 19 0.64 -8.22 -15.51
N GLU A 20 -0.12 -7.15 -15.71
CA GLU A 20 -0.07 -5.98 -14.84
C GLU A 20 -0.65 -6.40 -13.50
N THR A 21 0.22 -6.66 -12.51
CA THR A 21 -0.19 -6.69 -11.12
C THR A 21 -0.83 -5.34 -10.80
N ILE A 22 -2.10 -5.33 -10.40
CA ILE A 22 -2.71 -4.07 -9.95
C ILE A 22 -2.30 -3.85 -8.50
N TRP A 23 -1.27 -3.01 -8.30
CA TRP A 23 -1.12 -2.30 -7.05
C TRP A 23 -2.13 -1.16 -7.02
N VAL A 24 -3.19 -1.31 -6.24
CA VAL A 24 -4.20 -0.26 -6.08
C VAL A 24 -3.67 0.91 -5.27
N ASN A 25 -4.16 2.11 -5.61
CA ASN A 25 -3.86 3.34 -4.91
C ASN A 25 -4.13 3.24 -3.41
N GLU A 26 -3.47 4.10 -2.62
CA GLU A 26 -3.53 4.10 -1.16
C GLU A 26 -4.96 4.28 -0.61
N ASP A 27 -5.88 4.79 -1.42
CA ASP A 27 -7.30 4.87 -1.07
C ASP A 27 -7.96 3.50 -0.86
N PHE A 28 -7.43 2.44 -1.45
CA PHE A 28 -7.94 1.08 -1.27
C PHE A 28 -7.30 0.38 -0.07
N TRP A 29 -6.38 1.02 0.63
CA TRP A 29 -5.71 0.47 1.80
C TRP A 29 -5.99 1.33 3.04
N THR A 30 -6.23 0.68 4.17
CA THR A 30 -6.23 1.33 5.48
C THR A 30 -5.02 0.83 6.26
N ALA A 31 -4.14 1.74 6.67
CA ALA A 31 -3.04 1.38 7.55
C ALA A 31 -3.53 1.23 8.99
N VAL A 32 -3.19 0.12 9.62
CA VAL A 32 -3.38 -0.11 11.04
C VAL A 32 -2.04 0.16 11.72
N SER A 33 -1.94 1.20 12.53
CA SER A 33 -0.70 1.52 13.24
C SER A 33 -0.34 0.42 14.25
N PRO A 34 0.93 0.34 14.71
CA PRO A 34 1.30 -0.56 15.82
C PRO A 34 0.52 -0.32 17.12
N THR A 35 -0.07 0.87 17.28
CA THR A 35 -0.94 1.24 18.40
C THR A 35 -2.43 1.02 18.11
N ASN A 36 -2.75 0.30 17.04
CA ASN A 36 -4.10 -0.04 16.60
C ASN A 36 -4.98 1.16 16.16
N LYS A 37 -4.35 2.26 15.73
CA LYS A 37 -5.06 3.41 15.14
C LYS A 37 -5.16 3.23 13.63
N LEU A 38 -6.34 3.48 13.09
CA LEU A 38 -6.58 3.48 11.65
C LEU A 38 -6.19 4.83 11.04
N SER A 39 -5.53 4.81 9.89
CA SER A 39 -5.09 6.02 9.19
C SER A 39 -6.25 6.82 8.60
N SER A 40 -6.01 8.12 8.38
CA SER A 40 -6.86 8.98 7.53
C SER A 40 -8.34 9.05 7.93
N GLY A 41 -8.64 8.94 9.24
CA GLY A 41 -10.01 9.01 9.76
C GLY A 41 -10.88 7.80 9.42
N ARG A 42 -10.30 6.71 8.91
CA ARG A 42 -11.01 5.51 8.52
C ARG A 42 -11.47 4.69 9.71
N THR A 43 -12.48 3.86 9.46
CA THR A 43 -13.09 2.95 10.44
C THR A 43 -13.08 1.52 9.90
N VAL A 44 -13.36 0.55 10.77
CA VAL A 44 -13.55 -0.86 10.36
C VAL A 44 -14.68 -1.01 9.34
N ALA A 45 -15.66 -0.09 9.31
CA ALA A 45 -16.74 -0.12 8.33
C ALA A 45 -16.25 0.11 6.89
N ASP A 46 -15.06 0.70 6.72
CA ASP A 46 -14.45 0.94 5.41
C ASP A 46 -13.67 -0.28 4.90
N PHE A 47 -13.46 -1.33 5.71
CA PHE A 47 -12.75 -2.53 5.29
C PHE A 47 -13.53 -3.32 4.23
N ALA A 48 -12.80 -3.94 3.31
CA ALA A 48 -13.36 -4.73 2.22
C ALA A 48 -13.94 -6.05 2.74
N ARG A 49 -15.27 -6.17 2.69
CA ARG A 49 -16.04 -7.38 3.02
C ARG A 49 -16.31 -8.15 1.72
N ILE A 50 -15.56 -9.22 1.46
CA ILE A 50 -15.66 -9.95 0.18
C ILE A 50 -16.46 -11.24 0.33
N ASP A 51 -16.21 -12.01 1.40
CA ASP A 51 -16.85 -13.30 1.65
C ASP A 51 -17.67 -13.34 2.94
N ASN A 52 -17.11 -12.82 4.03
CA ASN A 52 -17.76 -12.79 5.34
C ASN A 52 -17.55 -11.45 6.05
N ASP A 53 -18.35 -11.22 7.09
CA ASP A 53 -18.42 -9.95 7.81
C ASP A 53 -17.33 -9.69 8.88
N GLY A 54 -16.36 -10.60 9.03
CA GLY A 54 -15.35 -10.55 10.10
C GLY A 54 -13.91 -10.78 9.66
N ILE A 55 -13.68 -11.10 8.39
CA ILE A 55 -12.36 -11.38 7.81
C ILE A 55 -12.12 -10.45 6.63
N PHE A 56 -11.00 -9.73 6.68
CA PHE A 56 -10.65 -8.68 5.72
C PHE A 56 -9.27 -8.97 5.13
N PRO A 57 -9.06 -8.93 3.80
CA PRO A 57 -7.72 -9.14 3.25
C PRO A 57 -6.73 -8.12 3.80
N ALA A 58 -5.53 -8.59 4.12
CA ALA A 58 -4.50 -7.75 4.73
C ALA A 58 -3.14 -8.00 4.10
N LEU A 59 -2.30 -6.97 4.12
CA LEU A 59 -0.91 -7.00 3.70
C LEU A 59 -0.02 -6.66 4.88
N TRP A 60 0.91 -7.56 5.19
CA TRP A 60 1.94 -7.32 6.19
C TRP A 60 3.30 -7.24 5.51
N ILE A 61 3.99 -6.13 5.76
CA ILE A 61 5.36 -5.89 5.33
C ILE A 61 6.20 -5.70 6.59
N THR A 62 7.28 -6.45 6.74
CA THR A 62 8.15 -6.36 7.92
C THR A 62 9.63 -6.43 7.55
N ARG A 63 10.43 -5.65 8.28
CA ARG A 63 11.91 -5.66 8.22
C ARG A 63 12.56 -5.99 9.56
N THR A 64 11.75 -6.11 10.61
CA THR A 64 12.23 -6.24 12.00
C THR A 64 11.93 -7.60 12.59
N ARG A 65 10.93 -8.32 12.04
CA ARG A 65 10.59 -9.68 12.47
C ARG A 65 11.59 -10.71 11.99
N TYR A 66 12.08 -10.55 10.76
CA TYR A 66 12.97 -11.49 10.07
C TYR A 66 14.29 -10.82 9.69
N PRO A 67 15.36 -11.59 9.40
CA PRO A 67 16.64 -11.04 8.98
C PRO A 67 16.59 -10.27 7.65
N GLU A 68 15.59 -10.56 6.83
CA GLU A 68 15.36 -9.95 5.53
C GLU A 68 13.99 -9.28 5.46
N HIS A 69 13.85 -8.39 4.47
CA HIS A 69 12.57 -7.78 4.15
C HIS A 69 11.59 -8.86 3.73
N PHE A 70 10.42 -8.89 4.37
CA PHE A 70 9.42 -9.92 4.16
C PHE A 70 8.04 -9.30 3.97
N GLU A 71 7.27 -9.90 3.07
CA GLU A 71 5.94 -9.47 2.68
C GLU A 71 5.04 -10.68 2.60
N SER A 72 3.80 -10.53 3.07
CA SER A 72 2.81 -11.60 2.99
C SER A 72 1.41 -11.02 3.02
N PHE A 73 0.57 -11.52 2.11
CA PHE A 73 -0.87 -11.38 2.26
C PHE A 73 -1.43 -12.38 3.27
N GLY A 74 -2.44 -11.93 3.99
CA GLY A 74 -3.17 -12.69 4.98
C GLY A 74 -4.55 -12.08 5.18
N PHE A 75 -5.05 -12.19 6.41
CA PHE A 75 -6.32 -11.59 6.74
C PHE A 75 -6.32 -10.92 8.10
N ALA A 76 -7.05 -9.82 8.19
CA ALA A 76 -7.34 -9.11 9.40
C ALA A 76 -8.72 -9.49 9.96
N PHE A 77 -8.88 -9.30 11.26
CA PHE A 77 -10.10 -9.51 12.03
C PHE A 77 -10.11 -8.54 13.21
N VAL A 78 -11.30 -8.30 13.76
CA VAL A 78 -11.48 -7.44 14.93
C VAL A 78 -11.68 -8.31 16.16
N LYS A 79 -10.81 -8.15 17.16
CA LYS A 79 -10.94 -8.82 18.45
C LYS A 79 -12.10 -8.24 19.27
N PRO A 80 -12.60 -8.96 20.29
CA PRO A 80 -13.66 -8.46 21.17
C PRO A 80 -13.33 -7.14 21.89
N ASP A 81 -12.04 -6.86 22.09
CA ASP A 81 -11.54 -5.60 22.68
C ASP A 81 -11.43 -4.45 21.67
N GLY A 82 -11.91 -4.65 20.44
CA GLY A 82 -11.91 -3.66 19.36
C GLY A 82 -10.60 -3.56 18.59
N ARG A 83 -9.54 -4.30 18.97
CA ARG A 83 -8.27 -4.25 18.24
C ARG A 83 -8.38 -4.99 16.92
N VAL A 84 -7.82 -4.37 15.87
CA VAL A 84 -7.62 -4.98 14.56
C VAL A 84 -6.32 -5.78 14.59
N CYS A 85 -6.43 -7.10 14.46
CA CYS A 85 -5.30 -8.02 14.35
C CYS A 85 -5.37 -8.75 13.02
N GLY A 86 -4.30 -9.45 12.63
CA GLY A 86 -4.28 -10.23 11.42
C GLY A 86 -3.39 -11.44 11.53
N TRP A 87 -3.74 -12.47 10.76
CA TRP A 87 -2.99 -13.70 10.60
C TRP A 87 -2.29 -13.72 9.25
N PHE A 88 -1.01 -14.05 9.27
CA PHE A 88 -0.14 -14.09 8.09
C PHE A 88 0.71 -15.35 8.10
N ALA A 89 1.01 -15.87 6.90
CA ALA A 89 2.03 -16.90 6.76
C ALA A 89 3.41 -16.25 6.90
N GLY A 90 4.20 -16.73 7.86
CA GLY A 90 5.54 -16.23 8.13
C GLY A 90 6.61 -16.84 7.21
N LEU A 91 7.77 -16.18 7.17
CA LEU A 91 8.90 -16.60 6.35
C LEU A 91 9.42 -18.01 6.69
N ARG A 92 9.30 -18.43 7.95
CA ARG A 92 9.80 -19.72 8.44
C ARG A 92 8.72 -20.81 8.40
N GLY A 93 7.62 -20.59 7.68
CA GLY A 93 6.52 -21.54 7.60
C GLY A 93 5.69 -21.60 8.88
N GLU A 94 5.56 -20.48 9.59
CA GLU A 94 4.73 -20.35 10.79
C GLU A 94 3.46 -19.54 10.54
N ALA A 95 2.42 -19.73 11.36
CA ALA A 95 1.30 -18.81 11.42
C ALA A 95 1.63 -17.66 12.38
N VAL A 96 1.55 -16.41 11.93
CA VAL A 96 1.87 -15.23 12.74
C VAL A 96 0.64 -14.37 12.94
N GLU A 97 0.29 -14.14 14.21
CA GLU A 97 -0.68 -13.12 14.59
C GLU A 97 0.03 -11.80 14.86
N VAL A 98 -0.44 -10.71 14.24
CA VAL A 98 0.05 -9.36 14.46
C VAL A 98 -1.13 -8.43 14.76
N CYS A 99 -1.01 -7.56 15.77
CA CYS A 99 -2.04 -6.57 16.11
C CYS A 99 -1.53 -5.16 15.83
N GLY A 100 -1.82 -4.63 14.64
CA GLY A 100 -1.27 -3.39 14.12
C GLY A 100 0.05 -3.54 13.34
N GLY A 101 0.49 -2.50 12.66
CA GLY A 101 1.69 -2.52 11.82
C GLY A 101 1.49 -3.22 10.47
N PHE A 102 0.27 -3.23 9.94
CA PHE A 102 -0.08 -3.83 8.65
C PHE A 102 -1.17 -2.99 7.94
N ARG A 103 -1.53 -3.38 6.72
CA ARG A 103 -2.56 -2.71 5.92
C ARG A 103 -3.74 -3.64 5.69
N VAL A 104 -4.96 -3.09 5.69
CA VAL A 104 -6.20 -3.82 5.41
C VAL A 104 -6.84 -3.28 4.14
N LEU A 105 -7.22 -4.17 3.24
CA LEU A 105 -7.92 -3.79 2.01
C LEU A 105 -9.27 -3.16 2.37
N SER A 106 -9.61 -2.08 1.70
CA SER A 106 -10.73 -1.21 2.04
C SER A 106 -11.51 -0.82 0.79
N VAL A 107 -12.76 -0.38 0.95
CA VAL A 107 -13.56 0.19 -0.13
C VAL A 107 -13.50 1.72 -0.01
N PRO A 108 -12.92 2.43 -0.99
CA PRO A 108 -12.96 3.89 -1.00
C PRO A 108 -14.40 4.42 -0.95
N GLU A 109 -14.60 5.58 -0.31
CA GLU A 109 -15.93 6.17 -0.12
C GLU A 109 -16.71 6.34 -1.43
N TYR A 110 -16.01 6.72 -2.51
CA TYR A 110 -16.62 6.92 -3.83
C TYR A 110 -17.03 5.62 -4.54
N TYR A 111 -16.67 4.45 -4.01
CA TYR A 111 -17.17 3.13 -4.44
C TYR A 111 -18.08 2.48 -3.40
N ARG A 112 -18.48 3.20 -2.35
CA ARG A 112 -19.39 2.66 -1.33
C ARG A 112 -20.70 2.22 -1.99
N GLY A 113 -21.14 1.00 -1.66
CA GLY A 113 -22.35 0.38 -2.23
C GLY A 113 -22.14 -0.30 -3.59
N GLN A 114 -20.94 -0.26 -4.17
CA GLN A 114 -20.62 -0.95 -5.42
C GLN A 114 -19.86 -2.26 -5.15
N LYS A 115 -19.97 -3.22 -6.08
CA LYS A 115 -19.13 -4.42 -6.06
C LYS A 115 -17.74 -4.06 -6.60
N VAL A 116 -16.77 -3.92 -5.70
CA VAL A 116 -15.40 -3.49 -6.02
C VAL A 116 -14.46 -4.64 -6.33
N TYR A 117 -14.72 -5.80 -5.72
CA TYR A 117 -13.83 -6.95 -5.77
C TYR A 117 -14.58 -8.22 -6.14
N GLU A 118 -13.86 -9.17 -6.73
CA GLU A 118 -14.35 -10.53 -6.91
C GLU A 118 -13.22 -11.56 -6.82
N TRP A 119 -13.58 -12.78 -6.45
CA TRP A 119 -12.67 -13.91 -6.53
C TRP A 119 -12.76 -14.55 -7.90
N VAL A 120 -11.60 -14.72 -8.53
CA VAL A 120 -11.47 -15.47 -9.79
C VAL A 120 -10.57 -16.69 -9.56
N PRO A 121 -10.83 -17.83 -10.23
CA PRO A 121 -9.98 -19.00 -10.07
C PRO A 121 -8.54 -18.68 -10.51
N ALA A 122 -7.54 -19.32 -9.90
CA ALA A 122 -6.15 -19.11 -10.27
C ALA A 122 -5.85 -19.43 -11.75
N THR A 123 -6.68 -20.25 -12.39
CA THR A 123 -6.62 -20.53 -13.84
C THR A 123 -6.95 -19.32 -14.72
N ALA A 124 -7.61 -18.29 -14.18
CA ALA A 124 -7.89 -17.03 -14.89
C ALA A 124 -6.64 -16.15 -15.08
N GLY A 125 -5.50 -16.53 -14.50
CA GLY A 125 -4.26 -15.76 -14.56
C GLY A 125 -4.21 -14.58 -13.58
N GLU A 126 -3.09 -13.87 -13.60
CA GLU A 126 -2.84 -12.74 -12.70
C GLU A 126 -3.41 -11.40 -13.21
N GLU A 127 -3.86 -11.34 -14.46
CA GLU A 127 -4.33 -10.09 -15.05
C GLU A 127 -5.55 -9.52 -14.29
N GLY A 128 -5.44 -8.26 -13.90
CA GLY A 128 -6.45 -7.56 -13.12
C GLY A 128 -6.53 -7.99 -11.65
N THR A 129 -5.68 -8.93 -11.21
CA THR A 129 -5.66 -9.38 -9.82
C THR A 129 -4.86 -8.44 -8.93
N LEU A 130 -5.29 -8.34 -7.68
CA LEU A 130 -4.69 -7.51 -6.66
C LEU A 130 -3.47 -8.20 -6.06
N GLY A 131 -2.39 -7.45 -5.98
CA GLY A 131 -1.13 -7.99 -5.50
C GLY A 131 -0.09 -6.93 -5.23
N PHE A 132 1.03 -7.37 -4.67
CA PHE A 132 2.22 -6.56 -4.45
C PHE A 132 3.44 -7.37 -4.93
N GLY A 133 4.20 -6.84 -5.89
CA GLY A 133 5.24 -7.62 -6.56
C GLY A 133 4.68 -8.89 -7.23
N SER A 134 5.26 -10.04 -6.92
CA SER A 134 4.81 -11.38 -7.36
C SER A 134 3.70 -11.97 -6.50
N HIS A 135 3.39 -11.35 -5.37
CA HIS A 135 2.39 -11.84 -4.42
C HIS A 135 0.99 -11.41 -4.84
N ARG A 136 0.00 -12.27 -4.59
CA ARG A 136 -1.42 -12.04 -4.86
C ARG A 136 -2.24 -12.29 -3.61
N ILE A 137 -3.26 -11.46 -3.42
CA ILE A 137 -4.29 -11.71 -2.41
C ILE A 137 -5.06 -12.94 -2.86
N ALA A 138 -5.06 -13.98 -2.04
CA ALA A 138 -5.64 -15.26 -2.41
C ALA A 138 -6.52 -15.84 -1.31
N ARG A 139 -7.46 -16.67 -1.75
CA ARG A 139 -8.18 -17.61 -0.89
C ARG A 139 -8.06 -19.02 -1.44
N ARG A 140 -8.16 -19.99 -0.55
CA ARG A 140 -8.26 -21.41 -0.87
C ARG A 140 -9.55 -21.96 -0.27
N VAL A 141 -10.27 -22.76 -1.03
CA VAL A 141 -11.42 -23.55 -0.53
C VAL A 141 -11.03 -25.03 -0.51
N ASP A 142 -11.15 -25.69 0.63
CA ASP A 142 -10.87 -27.12 0.76
C ASP A 142 -12.06 -27.99 0.33
N ALA A 143 -11.88 -29.31 0.33
CA ALA A 143 -12.93 -30.25 -0.06
C ALA A 143 -14.17 -30.23 0.87
N ASN A 144 -14.02 -29.71 2.09
CA ASN A 144 -15.09 -29.55 3.07
C ASN A 144 -15.75 -28.16 3.00
N GLY A 145 -15.31 -27.30 2.08
CA GLY A 145 -15.79 -25.93 1.95
C GLY A 145 -15.12 -24.93 2.91
N ASN A 146 -14.08 -25.32 3.65
CA ASN A 146 -13.38 -24.40 4.54
C ASN A 146 -12.56 -23.41 3.71
N VAL A 147 -12.69 -22.13 4.06
CA VAL A 147 -11.96 -21.04 3.40
C VAL A 147 -10.72 -20.68 4.20
N THR A 148 -9.59 -20.58 3.52
CA THR A 148 -8.32 -20.07 4.05
C THR A 148 -7.91 -18.85 3.23
N TYR A 149 -7.45 -17.78 3.87
CA TYR A 149 -6.94 -16.60 3.19
C TYR A 149 -5.43 -16.52 3.34
N GLY A 150 -4.77 -15.94 2.35
CA GLY A 150 -3.33 -15.89 2.35
C GLY A 150 -2.73 -15.27 1.10
N ASP A 151 -1.48 -15.68 0.90
CA ASP A 151 -0.58 -15.21 -0.10
C ASP A 151 -0.40 -16.24 -1.20
N ALA A 152 -0.49 -15.81 -2.46
CA ALA A 152 -0.22 -16.65 -3.61
C ALA A 152 0.90 -16.07 -4.47
N VAL A 153 1.74 -16.95 -5.00
CA VAL A 153 2.71 -16.63 -6.05
C VAL A 153 2.36 -17.48 -7.26
N HIS A 154 1.72 -16.88 -8.27
CA HIS A 154 1.15 -17.65 -9.40
C HIS A 154 2.23 -18.32 -10.25
N ALA A 155 3.35 -17.63 -10.48
CA ALA A 155 4.49 -18.16 -11.23
C ALA A 155 5.05 -19.44 -10.60
N GLU A 156 5.03 -19.52 -9.27
CA GLU A 156 5.44 -20.71 -8.51
C GLU A 156 4.31 -21.74 -8.33
N ARG A 157 3.08 -21.36 -8.68
CA ARG A 157 1.84 -22.11 -8.39
C ARG A 157 1.77 -22.49 -6.93
N SER A 158 2.05 -21.52 -6.05
CA SER A 158 2.11 -21.73 -4.61
C SER A 158 1.10 -20.81 -3.90
N PHE A 159 0.56 -21.33 -2.81
CA PHE A 159 -0.27 -20.58 -1.87
C PHE A 159 0.14 -20.93 -0.44
N LEU A 160 0.23 -19.89 0.39
CA LEU A 160 0.49 -19.96 1.82
C LEU A 160 -0.59 -19.14 2.53
N GLY A 161 -1.41 -19.81 3.32
CA GLY A 161 -2.47 -19.17 4.09
C GLY A 161 -2.48 -19.62 5.53
N VAL A 162 -3.31 -18.96 6.33
CA VAL A 162 -3.52 -19.33 7.72
C VAL A 162 -4.98 -19.72 7.92
N GLN A 163 -5.20 -20.85 8.58
CA GLN A 163 -6.52 -21.30 9.00
C GLN A 163 -6.60 -21.23 10.53
N THR A 164 -7.56 -20.47 11.05
CA THR A 164 -7.79 -20.39 12.50
C THR A 164 -8.54 -21.60 13.00
N ARG A 165 -8.19 -22.05 14.20
CA ARG A 165 -8.88 -23.11 14.92
C ARG A 165 -9.91 -22.49 15.87
N PRO A 166 -11.02 -23.20 16.18
CA PRO A 166 -12.02 -22.73 17.13
C PRO A 166 -11.47 -22.42 18.54
N ASN A 167 -10.38 -23.06 18.93
CA ASN A 167 -9.73 -22.88 20.23
C ASN A 167 -8.72 -21.72 20.28
N GLY A 168 -8.66 -20.87 19.24
CA GLY A 168 -7.78 -19.70 19.19
C GLY A 168 -6.36 -19.96 18.68
N GLY A 169 -6.03 -21.21 18.31
CA GLY A 169 -4.81 -21.51 17.56
C GLY A 169 -4.95 -21.21 16.05
N ALA A 170 -3.85 -21.31 15.31
CA ALA A 170 -3.88 -21.19 13.86
C ALA A 170 -2.86 -22.14 13.22
N ASP A 171 -3.21 -22.66 12.06
CA ASP A 171 -2.40 -23.56 11.26
C ASP A 171 -2.00 -22.91 9.95
N LEU A 172 -0.76 -23.19 9.52
CA LEU A 172 -0.35 -22.88 8.16
C LEU A 172 -1.00 -23.87 7.19
N VAL A 173 -1.55 -23.35 6.11
CA VAL A 173 -2.07 -24.11 4.99
C VAL A 173 -1.22 -23.81 3.77
N VAL A 174 -0.77 -24.87 3.11
CA VAL A 174 0.06 -24.78 1.90
C VAL A 174 -0.64 -25.50 0.77
N GLU A 175 -0.70 -24.86 -0.39
CA GLU A 175 -1.15 -25.50 -1.64
C GLU A 175 -0.11 -25.27 -2.73
N ARG A 176 0.09 -26.29 -3.59
CA ARG A 176 1.10 -26.24 -4.67
C ARG A 176 0.59 -26.90 -5.94
N HIS A 177 1.10 -26.45 -7.08
CA HIS A 177 0.92 -27.07 -8.40
C HIS A 177 -0.56 -27.29 -8.78
N ALA A 178 -1.02 -28.55 -8.85
CA ALA A 178 -2.41 -28.87 -9.22
C ALA A 178 -3.40 -28.35 -8.16
N GLY A 179 -3.10 -28.53 -6.87
CA GLY A 179 -3.95 -28.04 -5.78
C GLY A 179 -4.11 -26.53 -5.81
N PHE A 180 -3.06 -25.80 -6.23
CA PHE A 180 -3.14 -24.36 -6.45
C PHE A 180 -4.19 -24.01 -7.52
N LEU A 181 -4.10 -24.61 -8.71
CA LEU A 181 -5.02 -24.29 -9.81
C LEU A 181 -6.47 -24.73 -9.54
N GLU A 182 -6.65 -25.81 -8.78
CA GLU A 182 -7.97 -26.37 -8.47
C GLU A 182 -8.69 -25.63 -7.32
N ARG A 183 -7.94 -25.18 -6.32
CA ARG A 183 -8.52 -24.74 -5.03
C ARG A 183 -8.30 -23.28 -4.71
N VAL A 184 -7.37 -22.62 -5.38
CA VAL A 184 -7.01 -21.22 -5.10
C VAL A 184 -7.77 -20.28 -6.03
N SER A 185 -8.30 -19.22 -5.45
CA SER A 185 -8.84 -18.06 -6.15
C SER A 185 -8.01 -16.82 -5.82
N LEU A 186 -7.80 -15.97 -6.81
CA LEU A 186 -7.12 -14.68 -6.69
C LEU A 186 -8.16 -13.56 -6.61
N LEU A 187 -7.85 -12.51 -5.87
CA LEU A 187 -8.75 -11.37 -5.75
C LEU A 187 -8.55 -10.43 -6.95
N ARG A 188 -9.61 -10.13 -7.68
CA ARG A 188 -9.63 -9.20 -8.83
C ARG A 188 -10.32 -7.90 -8.47
N LEU A 189 -9.81 -6.79 -9.01
CA LEU A 189 -10.42 -5.48 -8.94
C LEU A 189 -11.42 -5.29 -10.10
N LEU A 190 -12.63 -4.82 -9.80
CA LEU A 190 -13.71 -4.61 -10.78
C LEU A 190 -13.88 -3.15 -11.23
N VAL A 191 -13.22 -2.22 -10.55
CA VAL A 191 -13.38 -0.78 -10.77
C VAL A 191 -12.06 -0.17 -11.24
N ASP A 192 -12.12 0.94 -11.99
CA ASP A 192 -10.92 1.66 -12.39
C ASP A 192 -10.30 2.39 -11.18
N PRO A 193 -9.10 2.04 -10.72
CA PRO A 193 -8.51 2.66 -9.54
C PRO A 193 -8.15 4.15 -9.72
N ARG A 194 -8.23 4.70 -10.94
CA ARG A 194 -7.79 6.06 -11.29
C ARG A 194 -8.88 7.14 -11.24
N VAL A 195 -10.15 6.78 -11.00
CA VAL A 195 -11.30 7.72 -11.07
C VAL A 195 -11.16 8.96 -10.16
N ARG A 196 -10.32 8.90 -9.12
CA ARG A 196 -10.06 10.07 -8.26
C ARG A 196 -9.02 11.04 -8.85
N GLU A 197 -8.00 10.56 -9.56
CA GLU A 197 -6.95 11.42 -10.13
C GLU A 197 -7.52 12.43 -11.14
N ASP A 198 -8.51 12.00 -11.93
CA ASP A 198 -9.17 12.87 -12.92
C ASP A 198 -10.07 13.94 -12.27
N ARG A 199 -10.63 13.66 -11.08
CA ARG A 199 -11.44 14.64 -10.32
C ARG A 199 -10.60 15.78 -9.75
N PHE A 200 -9.32 15.54 -9.42
CA PHE A 200 -8.41 16.61 -8.99
C PHE A 200 -7.76 17.34 -10.16
N ARG A 201 -7.57 16.68 -11.31
CA ARG A 201 -7.11 17.35 -12.55
C ARG A 201 -8.15 18.31 -13.14
N SER A 202 -9.44 18.06 -12.91
CA SER A 202 -10.54 18.90 -13.40
C SER A 202 -10.86 20.11 -12.50
N PHE A 203 -10.20 20.26 -11.34
CA PHE A 203 -10.14 21.55 -10.65
C PHE A 203 -9.23 22.51 -11.44
N ARG A 204 -9.82 23.20 -12.42
CA ARG A 204 -9.21 24.38 -13.04
C ARG A 204 -8.74 25.31 -11.91
N ARG A 205 -7.43 25.61 -11.90
CA ARG A 205 -6.87 26.68 -11.08
C ARG A 205 -7.75 27.93 -11.25
N PRO A 206 -8.20 28.59 -10.17
CA PRO A 206 -8.57 29.99 -10.29
C PRO A 206 -7.34 30.73 -10.84
N GLU A 207 -7.54 31.51 -11.89
CA GLU A 207 -6.52 32.13 -12.75
C GLU A 207 -5.60 33.16 -12.06
N THR A 208 -5.55 33.21 -10.73
CA THR A 208 -4.84 34.27 -9.98
C THR A 208 -4.08 33.73 -8.77
N ALA A 209 -2.99 33.00 -9.02
CA ALA A 209 -1.82 32.96 -8.14
C ALA A 209 -0.62 32.35 -8.90
N SER A 210 0.15 33.21 -9.55
CA SER A 210 1.46 32.87 -10.10
C SER A 210 2.49 32.71 -8.98
N VAL A 211 2.64 31.49 -8.48
CA VAL A 211 3.93 31.03 -7.94
C VAL A 211 4.26 29.75 -8.69
N LEU A 212 5.16 29.89 -9.67
CA LEU A 212 5.59 28.79 -10.52
C LEU A 212 6.33 27.73 -9.68
N PRO A 213 6.00 26.43 -9.79
CA PRO A 213 6.93 25.38 -9.38
C PRO A 213 8.13 25.35 -10.36
N PRO A 214 9.32 24.93 -9.92
CA PRO A 214 10.44 24.72 -10.84
C PRO A 214 10.09 23.62 -11.84
N ARG A 215 10.50 23.82 -13.09
CA ARG A 215 10.29 22.90 -14.21
C ARG A 215 11.05 21.60 -13.99
N GLU A 216 10.36 20.47 -14.15
CA GLU A 216 10.96 19.15 -14.34
C GLU A 216 11.76 19.14 -15.64
N ASN A 217 13.03 18.74 -15.56
CA ASN A 217 13.74 18.21 -16.71
C ASN A 217 13.73 16.69 -16.60
N GLU A 218 13.18 16.07 -17.64
CA GLU A 218 13.35 14.66 -17.96
C GLU A 218 14.84 14.32 -18.04
N ASN A 219 15.26 13.31 -17.27
CA ASN A 219 16.29 12.31 -17.58
C ASN A 219 16.89 11.75 -16.30
N VAL A 220 16.29 10.69 -15.74
CA VAL A 220 17.07 9.64 -15.08
C VAL A 220 16.44 8.29 -15.40
N GLN A 221 16.98 7.67 -16.45
CA GLN A 221 16.92 6.25 -16.69
C GLN A 221 17.80 5.59 -15.61
N GLY A 222 17.20 4.84 -14.69
CA GLY A 222 17.96 4.21 -13.61
C GLY A 222 17.04 3.53 -12.60
N SER A 223 17.09 2.20 -12.61
CA SER A 223 16.59 1.27 -11.59
C SER A 223 16.44 1.90 -10.19
N SER A 224 15.20 2.06 -9.74
CA SER A 224 14.88 2.53 -8.39
C SER A 224 13.94 1.54 -7.73
N ILE A 225 14.51 0.69 -6.86
CA ILE A 225 13.80 0.09 -5.73
C ILE A 225 13.12 1.25 -5.00
N ARG A 226 11.81 1.41 -5.18
CA ARG A 226 11.01 2.39 -4.46
C ARG A 226 11.00 1.97 -3.00
N MET A 227 11.90 2.55 -2.19
CA MET A 227 11.73 2.54 -0.75
C MET A 227 10.36 3.12 -0.43
N TYR A 228 9.57 2.36 0.32
CA TYR A 228 8.29 2.78 0.87
C TYR A 228 8.50 4.03 1.73
N ILE A 229 8.24 5.18 1.12
CA ILE A 229 8.11 6.47 1.80
C ILE A 229 6.59 6.61 2.04
N PRO A 230 6.13 6.74 3.31
CA PRO A 230 4.71 7.00 3.58
C PRO A 230 4.23 8.17 2.72
N VAL A 231 3.01 8.12 2.18
CA VAL A 231 2.46 9.06 1.19
C VAL A 231 2.53 10.52 1.62
N ASP A 232 2.63 10.75 2.91
CA ASP A 232 2.81 12.06 3.48
C ASP A 232 4.28 12.51 3.44
N VAL A 233 5.24 11.82 2.81
CA VAL A 233 6.66 12.20 2.91
C VAL A 233 7.25 12.58 1.55
N VAL A 234 7.82 13.78 1.49
CA VAL A 234 8.29 14.48 0.30
C VAL A 234 9.76 14.80 0.44
N ARG A 235 10.52 14.68 -0.64
CA ARG A 235 11.96 14.91 -0.67
C ARG A 235 12.28 16.27 -1.29
N ASN A 236 13.14 17.07 -0.66
CA ASN A 236 13.62 18.33 -1.25
C ASN A 236 14.78 18.09 -2.25
N GLU A 237 15.23 19.14 -2.93
CA GLU A 237 16.36 19.10 -3.90
C GLU A 237 17.69 18.62 -3.28
N LYS A 238 17.84 18.70 -1.95
CA LYS A 238 19.03 18.28 -1.21
C LYS A 238 18.96 16.83 -0.73
N GLY A 239 17.83 16.16 -0.93
CA GLY A 239 17.59 14.79 -0.49
C GLY A 239 16.97 14.66 0.90
N ASP A 240 16.69 15.76 1.59
CA ASP A 240 16.05 15.76 2.91
C ASP A 240 14.57 15.36 2.80
N LEU A 241 14.08 14.57 3.75
CA LEU A 241 12.71 14.06 3.80
C LEU A 241 11.82 14.95 4.69
N TYR A 242 10.57 15.17 4.29
CA TYR A 242 9.58 15.97 5.00
C TYR A 242 8.21 15.32 5.02
N GLU A 243 7.53 15.27 6.15
CA GLU A 243 6.12 14.90 6.26
C GLU A 243 5.19 16.07 5.90
N MET A 244 4.17 15.82 5.09
CA MET A 244 3.18 16.73 4.52
C MET A 244 1.93 16.65 5.40
N LYS A 245 1.45 17.80 5.87
CA LYS A 245 0.28 17.86 6.75
C LYS A 245 -0.66 18.96 6.33
N ILE A 246 -1.94 18.66 6.22
CA ILE A 246 -2.99 19.65 5.96
C ILE A 246 -3.62 20.03 7.31
N VAL A 247 -3.55 21.31 7.68
CA VAL A 247 -4.17 21.86 8.90
C VAL A 247 -4.95 23.11 8.50
N ASP A 248 -6.25 23.13 8.79
CA ASP A 248 -7.17 24.23 8.46
C ASP A 248 -7.11 24.66 6.98
N GLY A 249 -7.02 23.67 6.08
CA GLY A 249 -6.92 23.91 4.63
C GLY A 249 -5.57 24.43 4.15
N ARG A 250 -4.55 24.49 5.01
CA ARG A 250 -3.19 24.91 4.68
C ARG A 250 -2.20 23.75 4.76
N LEU A 251 -1.28 23.71 3.80
CA LEU A 251 -0.27 22.66 3.66
C LEU A 251 1.01 23.01 4.44
N PHE A 252 1.53 22.06 5.21
CA PHE A 252 2.76 22.17 5.99
C PHE A 252 3.72 21.02 5.65
N TYR A 253 5.03 21.27 5.71
CA TYR A 253 6.09 20.28 5.52
C TYR A 253 6.97 20.22 6.79
N LEU A 254 7.10 19.05 7.41
CA LEU A 254 7.77 18.81 8.68
C LEU A 254 8.98 17.88 8.48
N PRO A 255 10.21 18.20 8.92
CA PRO A 255 11.36 17.30 8.70
C PRO A 255 11.12 15.88 9.24
N PHE A 256 11.37 14.86 8.43
CA PHE A 256 11.01 13.46 8.71
C PHE A 256 11.73 12.88 9.94
N ASP A 257 12.98 13.28 10.18
CA ASP A 257 13.76 12.91 11.39
C ASP A 257 13.11 13.37 12.71
N LEU A 258 12.20 14.35 12.67
CA LEU A 258 11.42 14.81 13.83
C LEU A 258 10.10 14.04 13.99
N ALA A 259 9.53 13.50 12.91
CA ALA A 259 8.30 12.72 12.92
C ALA A 259 8.52 11.33 13.53
N GLU A 260 9.69 10.72 13.29
CA GLU A 260 10.04 9.42 13.85
C GLU A 260 10.42 9.51 15.34
N LYS A 261 10.88 10.68 15.82
CA LYS A 261 11.42 10.82 17.18
C LYS A 261 10.51 11.41 18.24
N ARG A 262 9.44 12.18 17.98
CA ARG A 262 8.59 12.70 19.06
C ARG A 262 7.14 12.94 18.65
N ALA A 263 6.23 12.47 19.50
CA ALA A 263 4.91 13.03 19.74
C ALA A 263 5.03 14.48 20.26
N MET A 264 5.53 15.41 19.44
CA MET A 264 5.47 16.83 19.73
C MET A 264 4.03 17.32 19.49
N THR A 265 3.48 18.04 20.46
CA THR A 265 2.17 18.66 20.29
C THR A 265 2.29 19.82 19.30
N LEU A 266 1.22 20.08 18.55
CA LEU A 266 1.12 21.16 17.54
C LEU A 266 1.65 22.51 18.04
N GLN A 267 1.47 22.78 19.33
CA GLN A 267 1.87 24.01 20.00
C GLN A 267 3.40 24.17 20.09
N GLN A 268 4.13 23.08 20.32
CA GLN A 268 5.59 23.06 20.39
C GLN A 268 6.20 23.35 19.00
N VAL A 269 5.58 22.81 17.94
CA VAL A 269 6.01 23.05 16.55
C VAL A 269 5.81 24.52 16.17
N LEU A 270 4.67 25.12 16.53
CA LEU A 270 4.39 26.53 16.27
C LEU A 270 5.33 27.48 17.03
N GLU A 271 5.71 27.14 18.26
CA GLU A 271 6.72 27.89 19.03
C GLU A 271 8.11 27.83 18.39
N GLN A 272 8.53 26.65 17.94
CA GLN A 272 9.82 26.49 17.27
C GLN A 272 9.89 27.29 15.96
N HIS A 273 8.79 27.30 15.20
CA HIS A 273 8.69 28.07 13.96
C HIS A 273 8.69 29.60 14.21
N ARG A 274 8.10 30.05 15.32
CA ARG A 274 8.17 31.45 15.76
C ARG A 274 9.60 31.82 16.18
N ALA A 275 10.29 30.96 16.92
CA ALA A 275 11.67 31.19 17.34
C ALA A 275 12.63 31.33 16.15
N HIS A 276 12.51 30.47 15.12
CA HIS A 276 13.32 30.55 13.91
C HIS A 276 13.06 31.81 13.08
N LYS A 277 11.82 32.31 13.01
CA LYS A 277 11.51 33.59 12.33
C LYS A 277 12.14 34.80 13.02
N VAL A 278 12.30 34.77 14.34
CA VAL A 278 12.93 35.87 15.11
C VAL A 278 14.44 35.88 14.91
N HIS A 279 15.11 34.73 14.82
CA HIS A 279 16.56 34.66 14.58
C HIS A 279 16.96 34.92 13.12
N GLY A 280 16.11 34.64 12.15
CA GLY A 280 16.35 34.97 10.74
C GLY A 280 16.40 36.49 10.44
N LYS A 281 15.72 37.32 11.25
CA LYS A 281 15.72 38.79 11.08
C LYS A 281 16.96 39.48 11.65
N ARG A 282 17.67 38.89 12.62
CA ARG A 282 18.87 39.51 13.22
C ARG A 282 20.16 39.30 12.43
N ARG A 283 20.24 38.31 11.54
CA ARG A 283 21.45 38.04 10.74
C ARG A 283 21.59 38.84 9.45
N ARG A 284 20.59 39.66 9.07
CA ARG A 284 20.65 40.51 7.87
C ARG A 284 20.99 41.99 8.12
N SER A 285 21.33 42.39 9.35
CA SER A 285 21.63 43.80 9.69
C SER A 285 23.04 44.08 10.21
N SER A 286 24.01 43.18 10.02
CA SER A 286 25.42 43.47 10.31
C SER A 286 26.30 43.04 9.15
N GLY A 287 26.63 44.00 8.29
CA GLY A 287 27.46 43.77 7.11
C GLY A 287 27.57 44.99 6.21
N VAL A 288 27.79 46.17 6.79
CA VAL A 288 28.40 47.30 6.08
C VAL A 288 29.80 47.43 6.65
N LEU A 289 30.80 46.98 5.90
CA LEU A 289 32.19 47.38 6.11
C LEU A 289 32.70 47.93 4.79
N LYS A 290 33.11 49.20 4.86
CA LYS A 290 33.77 50.01 3.83
C LYS A 290 35.05 49.33 3.33
N VAL A 291 35.32 49.47 2.03
CA VAL A 291 36.58 50.01 1.50
C VAL A 291 36.22 50.98 0.38
#